data_AF-A0AAD9V2N4-F1
#
_entry.id   AF-A0AAD9V2N4-F1
#
_cell.length_a   1.000
_cell.length_b   1.000
_cell.length_c   1.000
_cell.angle_alpha   90.00
_cell.angle_beta   90.00
_cell.angle_gamma   90.00
#
_symmetry.space_group_name_H-M   'P 1'
#
loop_
_entity.id
_entity.type
_entity.pdbx_description
1 polymer ?
#
loop_
_entity_poly.entity_id
_entity_poly.type
_entity_poly.pdbx_seq_one_letter_code
_entity_poly.pdbx_strand_id
1 'polypeptide(L)'
;MAEGLGKKLEAVLKKLEKLDTIESRLNQMHTTLASIEENVSRLDSEVEDLKTKSKQFGSTVNELKESIQFTDEDISDLKFANKKLQQDVCELQKQLLYMETYSRRENVKFVGLLEEQVDEDHNGERAKLEDTRGIVYKFLEHRLKIPNARERIEFQRLHRLENRKMEPRVRLLHDFYAMGMKN
;
A
#
# COMPACT_ATOMS: atom_id res chain seq x y z
N MET A 1 48.07 105.66 -1.84
CA MET A 1 47.95 104.82 -0.62
C MET A 1 46.56 104.20 -0.45
N ALA A 2 45.46 104.95 -0.67
CA ALA A 2 44.09 104.43 -0.52
C ALA A 2 43.71 103.29 -1.50
N GLU A 3 44.16 103.34 -2.75
CA GLU A 3 43.77 102.38 -3.80
C GLU A 3 44.33 100.95 -3.59
N GLY A 4 45.52 100.83 -3.00
CA GLY A 4 46.12 99.53 -2.65
C GLY A 4 45.46 98.86 -1.44
N LEU A 5 44.82 99.65 -0.57
CA LEU A 5 44.06 99.14 0.56
C LEU A 5 42.72 98.54 0.09
N GLY A 6 42.05 99.20 -0.86
CA GLY A 6 40.80 98.73 -1.47
C GLY A 6 40.94 97.35 -2.13
N LYS A 7 42.00 97.15 -2.93
CA LYS A 7 42.27 95.84 -3.57
C LYS A 7 42.52 94.71 -2.56
N LYS A 8 43.17 95.00 -1.44
CA LYS A 8 43.38 94.02 -0.35
C LYS A 8 42.06 93.67 0.34
N LEU A 9 41.21 94.67 0.60
CA LEU A 9 39.90 94.46 1.20
C LEU A 9 38.99 93.60 0.30
N GLU A 10 38.97 93.86 -1.01
CA GLU A 10 38.21 93.06 -1.98
C GLU A 10 38.72 91.60 -2.03
N ALA A 11 40.04 91.41 -1.97
CA ALA A 11 40.63 90.07 -1.89
C ALA A 11 40.25 89.33 -0.60
N VAL A 12 40.11 90.05 0.53
CA VAL A 12 39.64 89.50 1.80
C VAL A 12 38.17 89.10 1.69
N LEU A 13 37.31 89.96 1.13
CA LEU A 13 35.89 89.65 0.93
C LEU A 13 35.69 88.40 0.06
N LYS A 14 36.42 88.27 -1.06
CA LYS A 14 36.39 87.05 -1.89
C LYS A 14 36.85 85.79 -1.15
N LYS A 15 37.76 85.91 -0.18
CA LYS A 15 38.18 84.78 0.65
C LYS A 15 37.12 84.39 1.67
N LEU A 16 36.43 85.37 2.26
CA LEU A 16 35.30 85.13 3.16
C LEU A 16 34.15 84.43 2.42
N GLU A 17 33.78 84.87 1.23
CA GLU A 17 32.72 84.23 0.43
C GLU A 17 33.04 82.75 0.10
N LYS A 18 34.33 82.45 -0.18
CA LYS A 18 34.78 81.06 -0.34
C LYS A 18 34.69 80.26 0.94
N LEU A 19 34.93 80.89 2.10
CA LEU A 19 34.82 80.24 3.40
C LEU A 19 33.37 79.88 3.71
N ASP A 20 32.42 80.79 3.45
CA ASP A 20 30.97 80.54 3.60
C ASP A 20 30.52 79.36 2.71
N THR A 21 31.05 79.32 1.48
CA THR A 21 30.78 78.21 0.55
C THR A 21 31.31 76.87 1.08
N ILE A 22 32.51 76.86 1.67
CA ILE A 22 33.10 75.66 2.28
C ILE A 22 32.27 75.20 3.48
N GLU A 23 31.85 76.12 4.35
CA GLU A 23 31.01 75.82 5.50
C GLU A 23 29.67 75.20 5.09
N SER A 24 29.01 75.76 4.07
CA SER A 24 27.78 75.19 3.53
C SER A 24 27.97 73.76 3.01
N ARG A 25 29.08 73.48 2.31
CA ARG A 25 29.39 72.13 1.81
C ARG A 25 29.73 71.16 2.94
N LEU A 26 30.42 71.62 3.98
CA LEU A 26 30.71 70.81 5.17
C LEU A 26 29.43 70.42 5.91
N ASN A 27 28.49 71.36 6.08
CA ASN A 27 27.20 71.07 6.69
C ASN A 27 26.41 70.04 5.88
N GLN A 28 26.39 70.17 4.55
CA GLN A 28 25.79 69.15 3.67
C GLN A 28 26.47 67.78 3.85
N MET A 29 27.80 67.72 3.82
CA MET A 29 28.53 66.47 4.05
C MET A 29 28.18 65.86 5.41
N HIS A 30 28.07 66.67 6.46
CA HIS A 30 27.73 66.20 7.79
C HIS A 30 26.33 65.57 7.84
N THR A 31 25.34 66.17 7.18
CA THR A 31 23.99 65.59 7.07
C THR A 31 23.99 64.28 6.26
N THR A 32 24.76 64.20 5.18
CA THR A 32 24.85 62.96 4.39
C THR A 32 25.54 61.84 5.17
N LEU A 33 26.57 62.15 5.94
CA LEU A 33 27.26 61.16 6.78
C LEU A 33 26.33 60.61 7.86
N ALA A 34 25.55 61.47 8.53
CA ALA A 34 24.58 61.02 9.53
C ALA A 34 23.53 60.06 8.93
N SER A 35 23.04 60.35 7.72
CA SER A 35 22.10 59.46 7.02
C SER A 35 22.73 58.13 6.61
N ILE A 36 24.01 58.13 6.21
CA ILE A 36 24.74 56.90 5.89
C ILE A 36 24.91 56.05 7.15
N GLU A 37 25.28 56.66 8.28
CA GLU A 37 25.46 55.97 9.55
C GLU A 37 24.16 55.30 10.04
N GLU A 38 23.03 55.98 9.91
CA GLU A 38 21.71 55.42 10.20
C GLU A 38 21.39 54.21 9.30
N ASN A 39 21.64 54.33 7.99
CA ASN A 39 21.41 53.25 7.04
C ASN A 39 22.32 52.04 7.31
N VAL A 40 23.59 52.25 7.65
CA VAL A 40 24.52 51.18 8.03
C VAL A 40 24.02 50.45 9.28
N SER A 41 23.60 51.20 10.30
CA SER A 41 23.05 50.62 11.54
C SER A 41 21.80 49.77 11.28
N ARG A 42 20.93 50.19 10.36
CA ARG A 42 19.76 49.41 9.93
C ARG A 42 20.19 48.13 9.20
N LEU A 43 21.13 48.22 8.28
CA LEU A 43 21.63 47.06 7.53
C LEU A 43 22.29 46.03 8.46
N ASP A 44 23.06 46.47 9.45
CA ASP A 44 23.66 45.58 10.45
C ASP A 44 22.60 44.79 11.22
N SER A 45 21.49 45.47 11.58
CA SER A 45 20.36 44.83 12.25
C SER A 45 19.68 43.79 11.35
N GLU A 46 19.44 44.11 10.09
CA GLU A 46 18.86 43.17 9.11
C GLU A 46 19.76 41.96 8.86
N VAL A 47 21.07 42.13 8.85
CA VAL A 47 22.05 41.05 8.68
C VAL A 47 22.00 40.08 9.86
N GLU A 48 21.95 40.57 11.10
CA GLU A 48 21.84 39.70 12.27
C GLU A 48 20.48 38.99 12.32
N ASP A 49 19.39 39.63 11.92
CA ASP A 49 18.08 38.99 11.77
C ASP A 49 18.09 37.87 10.72
N LEU A 50 18.75 38.08 9.58
CA LEU A 50 18.88 37.05 8.55
C LEU A 50 19.73 35.88 9.02
N LYS A 51 20.79 36.14 9.78
CA LYS A 51 21.68 35.12 10.35
C LYS A 51 20.96 34.25 11.38
N THR A 52 20.10 34.83 12.21
CA THR A 52 19.28 34.06 13.16
C THR A 52 18.27 33.18 12.44
N LYS A 53 17.55 33.73 11.46
CA LYS A 53 16.62 32.97 10.60
C LYS A 53 17.32 31.83 9.85
N SER A 54 18.51 32.08 9.31
CA SER A 54 19.29 31.06 8.61
C SER A 54 19.69 29.91 9.53
N LYS A 55 20.06 30.19 10.79
CA LYS A 55 20.34 29.14 11.79
C LYS A 55 19.11 28.33 12.12
N GLN A 56 17.98 28.99 12.35
CA GLN A 56 16.71 28.32 12.63
C GLN A 56 16.29 27.40 11.48
N PHE A 57 16.39 27.88 10.24
CA PHE A 57 16.10 27.07 9.06
C PHE A 57 17.02 25.85 8.96
N GLY A 58 18.32 26.01 9.26
CA GLY A 58 19.26 24.90 9.33
C GLY A 58 18.86 23.83 10.35
N SER A 59 18.40 24.24 11.54
CA SER A 59 17.90 23.31 12.56
C SER A 59 16.66 22.55 12.07
N THR A 60 15.67 23.25 11.50
CA THR A 60 14.45 22.60 10.97
C THR A 60 14.76 21.61 9.85
N VAL A 61 15.71 21.92 8.96
CA VAL A 61 16.15 21.00 7.90
C VAL A 61 16.78 19.74 8.49
N ASN A 62 17.57 19.85 9.56
CA ASN A 62 18.16 18.69 10.22
C ASN A 62 17.08 17.82 10.90
N GLU A 63 16.13 18.41 11.61
CA GLU A 63 15.00 17.68 12.22
C GLU A 63 14.17 16.93 11.16
N LEU A 64 13.89 17.58 10.03
CA LEU A 64 13.19 16.93 8.91
C LEU A 64 14.00 15.76 8.33
N LYS A 65 15.31 15.91 8.22
CA LYS A 65 16.20 14.84 7.72
C LYS A 65 16.18 13.62 8.64
N GLU A 66 16.24 13.84 9.95
CA GLU A 66 16.14 12.76 10.95
C GLU A 66 14.78 12.07 10.90
N SER A 67 13.69 12.83 10.77
CA SER A 67 12.33 12.28 10.64
C SER A 67 12.16 11.44 9.36
N ILE A 68 12.73 11.89 8.24
CA ILE A 68 12.72 11.13 6.98
C ILE A 68 13.49 9.82 7.14
N GLN A 69 14.66 9.84 7.79
CA GLN A 69 15.46 8.64 8.02
C GLN A 69 14.69 7.61 8.86
N PHE A 70 14.08 8.05 9.96
CA PHE A 70 13.25 7.19 10.80
C PHE A 70 12.08 6.57 10.01
N THR A 71 11.40 7.37 9.18
CA THR A 71 10.29 6.89 8.34
C THR A 71 10.76 5.86 7.31
N ASP A 72 11.97 6.02 6.75
CA ASP A 72 12.52 5.07 5.77
C ASP A 72 12.89 3.72 6.40
N GLU A 73 13.37 3.76 7.64
CA GLU A 73 13.60 2.57 8.48
C GLU A 73 12.27 1.83 8.75
N ASP A 74 11.22 2.54 9.19
CA ASP A 74 9.88 1.98 9.40
C ASP A 74 9.30 1.35 8.12
N ILE A 75 9.43 2.03 6.97
CA ILE A 75 8.98 1.52 5.68
C ILE A 75 9.73 0.23 5.31
N SER A 76 11.02 0.15 5.62
CA SER A 76 11.84 -1.04 5.35
C SER A 76 11.41 -2.23 6.19
N ASP A 77 11.14 -2.01 7.48
CA ASP A 77 10.63 -3.03 8.40
C ASP A 77 9.25 -3.54 7.98
N LEU A 78 8.34 -2.63 7.61
CA LEU A 78 7.02 -2.99 7.09
C LEU A 78 7.10 -3.81 5.80
N LYS A 79 8.01 -3.46 4.87
CA LYS A 79 8.25 -4.25 3.66
C LYS A 79 8.73 -5.66 3.97
N PHE A 80 9.62 -5.81 4.95
CA PHE A 80 10.10 -7.12 5.37
C PHE A 80 8.98 -7.96 6.00
N ALA A 81 8.21 -7.38 6.92
CA ALA A 81 7.06 -8.04 7.54
C ALA A 81 6.01 -8.48 6.51
N ASN A 82 5.72 -7.64 5.51
CA ASN A 82 4.78 -7.95 4.45
C ASN A 82 5.24 -9.15 3.60
N LYS A 83 6.52 -9.19 3.21
CA LYS A 83 7.09 -10.34 2.49
C LYS A 83 6.99 -11.63 3.28
N LYS A 84 7.24 -11.58 4.60
CA LYS A 84 7.09 -12.74 5.49
C LYS A 84 5.64 -13.22 5.52
N LEU A 85 4.68 -12.32 5.72
CA LEU A 85 3.26 -12.65 5.69
C LEU A 85 2.82 -13.26 4.35
N GLN A 86 3.33 -12.75 3.23
CA GLN A 86 3.04 -13.33 1.91
C GLN A 86 3.56 -14.78 1.79
N GLN A 87 4.74 -15.06 2.35
CA GLN A 87 5.28 -16.42 2.39
C GLN A 87 4.42 -17.34 3.28
N ASP A 88 4.04 -16.87 4.47
CA ASP A 88 3.19 -17.63 5.39
C ASP A 88 1.83 -17.95 4.76
N VAL A 89 1.21 -16.99 4.08
CA VAL A 89 -0.05 -17.22 3.33
C VAL A 89 0.13 -18.28 2.24
N CYS A 90 1.22 -18.23 1.49
CA CYS A 90 1.51 -19.22 0.45
C CYS A 90 1.68 -20.63 1.04
N GLU A 91 2.39 -20.76 2.16
CA GLU A 91 2.57 -22.04 2.84
C GLU A 91 1.24 -22.57 3.42
N LEU A 92 0.43 -21.72 4.03
CA LEU A 92 -0.90 -22.10 4.51
C LEU A 92 -1.82 -22.54 3.38
N GLN A 93 -1.77 -21.88 2.22
CA GLN A 93 -2.52 -22.29 1.04
C GLN A 93 -2.09 -23.69 0.54
N LYS A 94 -0.79 -23.98 0.53
CA LYS A 94 -0.27 -25.31 0.18
C LYS A 94 -0.74 -26.37 1.18
N GLN A 95 -0.68 -26.06 2.48
CA GLN A 95 -1.15 -26.97 3.52
C GLN A 95 -2.66 -27.25 3.39
N LEU A 96 -3.47 -26.22 3.12
CA LEU A 96 -4.90 -26.38 2.88
C LEU A 96 -5.18 -27.29 1.68
N LEU A 97 -4.48 -27.06 0.56
CA LEU A 97 -4.60 -27.91 -0.64
C LEU A 97 -4.20 -29.36 -0.33
N TYR A 98 -3.12 -29.57 0.42
CA TYR A 98 -2.68 -30.90 0.82
C TYR A 98 -3.71 -31.60 1.72
N MET A 99 -4.31 -30.87 2.67
CA MET A 99 -5.37 -31.41 3.53
C MET A 99 -6.65 -31.71 2.75
N GLU A 100 -7.05 -30.84 1.82
CA GLU A 100 -8.24 -31.05 0.98
C GLU A 100 -8.06 -32.27 0.06
N THR A 101 -6.91 -32.39 -0.60
CA THR A 101 -6.58 -33.54 -1.44
C THR A 101 -6.51 -34.83 -0.63
N TYR A 102 -5.89 -34.80 0.55
CA TYR A 102 -5.82 -35.95 1.44
C TYR A 102 -7.21 -36.38 1.93
N SER A 103 -8.05 -35.43 2.35
CA SER A 103 -9.42 -35.69 2.81
C SER A 103 -10.33 -36.22 1.70
N ARG A 104 -10.01 -35.96 0.43
CA ARG A 104 -10.82 -36.38 -0.72
C ARG A 104 -10.18 -37.48 -1.56
N ARG A 105 -9.03 -38.03 -1.15
CA ARG A 105 -8.24 -38.98 -1.95
C ARG A 105 -9.01 -40.25 -2.33
N GLU A 106 -9.98 -40.64 -1.49
CA GLU A 106 -10.83 -41.81 -1.66
C GLU A 106 -12.19 -41.47 -2.27
N ASN A 107 -12.45 -40.18 -2.56
CA ASN A 107 -13.70 -39.72 -3.13
C ASN A 107 -13.69 -39.89 -4.65
N VAL A 108 -14.73 -40.50 -5.19
CA VAL A 108 -14.91 -40.70 -6.64
C VAL A 108 -16.17 -39.98 -7.11
N LYS A 109 -16.06 -39.27 -8.24
CA LYS A 109 -17.16 -38.51 -8.83
C LYS A 109 -17.73 -39.26 -10.03
N PHE A 110 -19.00 -39.63 -9.97
CA PHE A 110 -19.72 -40.25 -11.08
C PHE A 110 -20.56 -39.19 -11.79
N VAL A 111 -20.21 -38.90 -13.04
CA VAL A 111 -20.90 -37.92 -13.90
C VAL A 111 -21.66 -38.65 -15.00
N GLY A 112 -22.84 -38.16 -15.37
CA GLY A 112 -23.60 -38.71 -16.51
C GLY A 112 -24.31 -40.04 -16.23
N LEU A 113 -24.56 -40.38 -14.96
CA LEU A 113 -25.43 -41.49 -14.61
C LEU A 113 -26.89 -41.07 -14.84
N LEU A 114 -27.60 -41.81 -15.69
CA LEU A 114 -29.02 -41.55 -15.98
C LEU A 114 -29.83 -41.62 -14.69
N GLU A 115 -30.68 -40.61 -14.49
CA GLU A 115 -31.67 -40.58 -13.39
C GLU A 115 -32.97 -41.21 -13.92
N GLU A 116 -33.60 -42.10 -13.16
CA GLU A 116 -34.97 -42.51 -13.46
C GLU A 116 -35.87 -41.28 -13.19
N GLN A 117 -36.53 -40.77 -14.22
CA GLN A 117 -37.53 -39.71 -14.05
C GLN A 117 -38.64 -40.27 -13.16
N VAL A 118 -38.78 -39.73 -11.96
CA VAL A 118 -39.96 -39.96 -11.14
C VAL A 118 -41.02 -39.04 -11.71
N ASP A 119 -41.97 -39.59 -12.45
CA ASP A 119 -43.17 -38.87 -12.87
C ASP A 119 -43.83 -38.27 -11.61
N GLU A 120 -44.19 -36.99 -11.69
CA GLU A 120 -44.90 -36.27 -10.64
C GLU A 120 -46.32 -36.85 -10.52
N ASP A 121 -46.50 -37.86 -9.66
CA ASP A 121 -47.84 -38.28 -9.25
C ASP A 121 -48.52 -37.13 -8.49
N HIS A 122 -49.74 -36.79 -8.91
CA HIS A 122 -50.59 -35.70 -8.38
C HIS A 122 -51.09 -35.90 -6.93
N ASN A 123 -50.43 -36.72 -6.13
CA ASN A 123 -50.72 -36.86 -4.71
C ASN A 123 -49.42 -36.61 -3.95
N GLY A 124 -49.38 -35.57 -3.13
CA GLY A 124 -48.19 -35.01 -2.45
C GLY A 124 -47.46 -35.94 -1.46
N GLU A 125 -47.24 -37.19 -1.83
CA GLU A 125 -46.37 -38.15 -1.18
C GLU A 125 -44.95 -37.99 -1.73
N ARG A 126 -44.06 -37.54 -0.84
CA ARG A 126 -42.64 -37.28 -1.09
C ARG A 126 -42.02 -38.27 -2.07
N ALA A 127 -41.54 -37.73 -3.19
CA ALA A 127 -40.60 -38.29 -4.14
C ALA A 127 -39.94 -39.59 -3.65
N LYS A 128 -40.18 -40.71 -4.35
CA LYS A 128 -39.42 -41.95 -4.17
C LYS A 128 -37.94 -41.58 -4.12
N LEU A 129 -37.31 -41.80 -2.97
CA LEU A 129 -35.89 -41.56 -2.78
C LEU A 129 -35.14 -42.45 -3.77
N GLU A 130 -34.69 -41.87 -4.87
CA GLU A 130 -33.95 -42.59 -5.90
C GLU A 130 -32.79 -43.36 -5.25
N ASP A 131 -32.76 -44.69 -5.44
CA ASP A 131 -31.72 -45.55 -4.86
C ASP A 131 -30.38 -45.29 -5.56
N THR A 132 -29.73 -44.23 -5.11
CA THR A 132 -28.42 -43.75 -5.59
C THR A 132 -27.38 -44.87 -5.47
N ARG A 133 -27.47 -45.71 -4.44
CA ARG A 133 -26.56 -46.83 -4.21
C ARG A 133 -26.78 -47.93 -5.24
N GLY A 134 -28.04 -48.31 -5.49
CA GLY A 134 -28.41 -49.27 -6.52
C GLY A 134 -27.98 -48.85 -7.92
N ILE A 135 -28.16 -47.58 -8.30
CA ILE A 135 -27.75 -47.05 -9.61
C ILE A 135 -26.23 -47.16 -9.79
N VAL A 136 -25.45 -46.77 -8.78
CA VAL A 136 -23.99 -46.86 -8.85
C VAL A 136 -23.53 -48.32 -8.93
N TYR A 137 -24.09 -49.24 -8.14
CA TYR A 137 -23.74 -50.67 -8.26
C TYR A 137 -24.10 -51.26 -9.62
N LYS A 138 -25.30 -50.96 -10.16
CA LYS A 138 -25.69 -51.35 -11.52
C LYS A 138 -24.70 -50.83 -12.55
N PHE A 139 -24.20 -49.61 -12.39
CA PHE A 139 -23.18 -49.04 -13.27
C PHE A 139 -21.85 -49.81 -13.16
N LEU A 140 -21.36 -50.07 -11.95
CA LEU A 140 -20.12 -50.82 -11.72
C LEU A 140 -20.17 -52.24 -12.31
N GLU A 141 -21.29 -52.94 -12.12
CA GLU A 141 -21.47 -54.32 -12.58
C GLU A 141 -21.70 -54.38 -14.10
N HIS A 142 -22.61 -53.57 -14.63
CA HIS A 142 -23.03 -53.68 -16.03
C HIS A 142 -22.17 -52.90 -17.02
N ARG A 143 -21.70 -51.70 -16.64
CA ARG A 143 -20.90 -50.83 -17.52
C ARG A 143 -19.41 -51.08 -17.34
N LEU A 144 -18.92 -51.07 -16.09
CA LEU A 144 -17.50 -51.27 -15.81
C LEU A 144 -17.09 -52.75 -15.70
N LYS A 145 -18.06 -53.68 -15.75
CA LYS A 145 -17.83 -55.13 -15.72
C LYS A 145 -17.06 -55.61 -14.48
N ILE A 146 -17.32 -54.98 -13.34
CA ILE A 146 -16.75 -55.40 -12.05
C ILE A 146 -17.68 -56.47 -11.46
N PRO A 147 -17.29 -57.76 -11.43
CA PRO A 147 -18.14 -58.82 -10.89
C PRO A 147 -18.28 -58.66 -9.37
N ASN A 148 -19.47 -58.96 -8.85
CA ASN A 148 -19.82 -58.90 -7.44
C ASN A 148 -19.44 -57.56 -6.78
N ALA A 149 -19.67 -56.44 -7.48
CA ALA A 149 -19.29 -55.11 -6.99
C ALA A 149 -19.92 -54.80 -5.62
N ARG A 150 -21.14 -55.28 -5.37
CA ARG A 150 -21.84 -55.15 -4.08
C ARG A 150 -21.13 -55.80 -2.90
N GLU A 151 -20.37 -56.86 -3.13
CA GLU A 151 -19.64 -57.59 -2.08
C GLU A 151 -18.21 -57.09 -1.92
N ARG A 152 -17.63 -56.54 -2.99
CA ARG A 152 -16.22 -56.12 -3.05
C ARG A 152 -16.00 -54.64 -2.78
N ILE A 153 -17.01 -53.80 -2.98
CA ILE A 153 -16.91 -52.35 -2.88
C ILE A 153 -17.93 -51.84 -1.88
N GLU A 154 -17.43 -51.34 -0.76
CA GLU A 154 -18.23 -50.69 0.27
C GLU A 154 -18.12 -49.17 0.13
N PHE A 155 -19.28 -48.51 0.19
CA PHE A 155 -19.36 -47.05 0.19
C PHE A 155 -19.61 -46.56 1.61
N GLN A 156 -18.69 -45.76 2.15
CA GLN A 156 -18.85 -45.14 3.46
C GLN A 156 -19.90 -44.02 3.44
N ARG A 157 -19.90 -43.19 2.40
CA ARG A 157 -20.95 -42.18 2.16
C ARG A 157 -21.20 -42.00 0.66
N LEU A 158 -22.45 -42.10 0.25
CA LEU A 158 -22.85 -41.88 -1.14
C LEU A 158 -24.01 -40.89 -1.18
N HIS A 159 -23.86 -39.82 -1.93
CA HIS A 159 -24.88 -38.78 -2.04
C HIS A 159 -24.80 -38.10 -3.41
N ARG A 160 -25.92 -37.54 -3.83
CA ARG A 160 -26.00 -36.72 -5.03
C ARG A 160 -25.43 -35.34 -4.72
N LEU A 161 -24.67 -34.75 -5.64
CA LEU A 161 -24.38 -33.32 -5.56
C LEU A 161 -25.52 -32.55 -6.20
N GLU A 162 -26.10 -31.63 -5.44
CA GLU A 162 -27.03 -30.66 -5.99
C GLU A 162 -26.26 -29.56 -6.73
N ASN A 163 -25.97 -29.78 -8.01
CA ASN A 163 -25.41 -28.73 -8.86
C ASN A 163 -26.45 -28.33 -9.90
N ARG A 164 -27.20 -27.24 -9.64
CA ARG A 164 -28.35 -26.77 -10.44
C ARG A 164 -28.02 -26.33 -11.88
N LYS A 165 -26.75 -26.37 -12.30
CA LYS A 165 -26.28 -25.80 -13.59
C LYS A 165 -25.65 -26.80 -14.57
N MET A 166 -25.54 -28.08 -14.22
CA MET A 166 -24.94 -29.11 -15.08
C MET A 166 -25.95 -30.24 -15.29
N GLU A 167 -26.49 -30.35 -16.51
CA GLU A 167 -27.19 -31.55 -16.95
C GLU A 167 -26.21 -32.42 -17.77
N PRO A 168 -26.05 -33.73 -17.45
CA PRO A 168 -26.62 -34.47 -16.33
C PRO A 168 -25.94 -34.17 -14.98
N ARG A 169 -26.72 -34.25 -13.90
CA ARG A 169 -26.27 -33.99 -12.52
C ARG A 169 -25.16 -34.95 -12.10
N VAL A 170 -24.34 -34.50 -11.15
CA VAL A 170 -23.17 -35.23 -10.70
C VAL A 170 -23.42 -35.92 -9.35
N ARG A 171 -22.98 -37.16 -9.19
CA ARG A 171 -22.97 -37.86 -7.89
C ARG A 171 -21.54 -37.88 -7.33
N LEU A 172 -21.37 -37.48 -6.07
CA LEU A 172 -20.09 -37.61 -5.37
C LEU A 172 -20.17 -38.77 -4.38
N LEU A 173 -19.21 -39.66 -4.50
CA LEU A 173 -18.89 -40.60 -3.44
C LEU A 173 -18.00 -39.89 -2.42
N HIS A 174 -18.39 -39.95 -1.16
CA HIS A 174 -17.53 -39.61 -0.03
C HIS A 174 -17.02 -40.94 0.57
N ASP A 175 -15.71 -41.09 0.53
CA ASP A 175 -14.90 -42.07 1.26
C ASP A 175 -15.03 -43.54 0.80
N PHE A 176 -13.87 -44.19 0.64
CA PHE A 176 -13.66 -45.55 0.10
C PHE A 176 -12.74 -46.30 1.05
N TYR A 177 -13.30 -47.12 1.94
CA TYR A 177 -12.51 -48.17 2.58
C TYR A 177 -12.52 -49.40 1.68
N ALA A 178 -11.46 -49.57 0.89
CA ALA A 178 -11.12 -50.89 0.38
C ALA A 178 -10.67 -51.71 1.60
N MET A 179 -11.56 -52.49 2.20
CA MET A 179 -11.10 -53.53 3.10
C MET A 179 -10.20 -54.44 2.26
N GLY A 180 -8.91 -54.48 2.62
CA GLY A 180 -7.89 -55.23 1.91
C GLY A 180 -8.40 -56.62 1.56
N MET A 181 -8.04 -57.08 0.37
CA MET A 181 -8.25 -58.46 -0.07
C MET A 181 -7.87 -59.38 1.09
N LYS A 182 -8.88 -59.96 1.75
CA LYS A 182 -8.66 -61.08 2.66
C LYS A 182 -8.25 -62.24 1.76
N ASN A 183 -6.94 -62.45 1.67
CA ASN A 183 -6.39 -63.75 1.30
C ASN A 183 -6.70 -64.76 2.40
#